data_AF-A0A846U097-F1
#
_entry.id   AF-A0A846U097-F1
#
_cell.length_a   1.000
_cell.length_b   1.000
_cell.length_c   1.000
_cell.angle_alpha   90.00
_cell.angle_beta   90.00
_cell.angle_gamma   90.00
#
_symmetry.space_group_name_H-M   'P 1'
#
loop_
_entity.id
_entity.type
_entity.pdbx_description
1 polymer ?
#
loop_
_entity_poly.entity_id
_entity_poly.type
_entity_poly.pdbx_seq_one_letter_code
_entity_poly.pdbx_strand_id
1 'polypeptide(L)'
;VVVITPTYSGCPAMETITADLRAALGDDGFSPVRVETVLEPAWTTDWMTEDGCRKLNEYGIAPPTGRAAAGPVALTLGVKCPRCNSLSTREMTHFGSTSCKSLWVCNDCLEPFDHFKVH
;
A
#
# COMPACT_ATOMS: atom_id res chain seq x y z
N VAL A 1 18.99 -13.31 -8.79
CA VAL A 1 17.60 -13.07 -9.25
C VAL A 1 16.87 -12.36 -8.13
N VAL A 2 16.15 -11.29 -8.42
CA VAL A 2 15.30 -10.55 -7.48
C VAL A 2 13.86 -10.89 -7.78
N VAL A 3 13.12 -11.32 -6.76
CA VAL A 3 11.70 -11.66 -6.88
C VAL A 3 10.88 -10.56 -6.22
N ILE A 4 9.91 -10.02 -6.95
CA ILE A 4 8.99 -8.99 -6.46
C ILE A 4 7.56 -9.44 -6.69
N THR A 5 6.63 -8.94 -5.89
CA THR A 5 5.19 -9.16 -6.06
C THR A 5 4.46 -7.83 -5.90
N PRO A 6 3.46 -7.55 -6.75
CA PRO A 6 2.75 -6.28 -6.69
C PRO A 6 1.78 -6.24 -5.50
N THR A 7 1.58 -5.06 -4.93
CA THR A 7 0.55 -4.82 -3.89
C THR A 7 -0.87 -5.05 -4.40
N TYR A 8 -1.08 -4.85 -5.71
CA TYR A 8 -2.31 -5.16 -6.42
C TYR A 8 -1.94 -5.78 -7.77
N SER A 9 -2.54 -6.91 -8.16
CA SER A 9 -2.13 -7.69 -9.34
C SER A 9 -2.05 -6.88 -10.65
N GLY A 10 -2.88 -5.86 -10.81
CA GLY A 10 -2.86 -4.93 -11.94
C GLY A 10 -2.08 -3.63 -11.73
N CYS A 11 -1.08 -3.60 -10.84
CA CYS A 11 -0.33 -2.38 -10.54
C CYS A 11 0.43 -1.84 -11.77
N PRO A 12 0.13 -0.62 -12.26
CA PRO A 12 0.79 -0.07 -13.45
C PRO A 12 2.24 0.33 -13.21
N ALA A 13 2.68 0.45 -11.95
CA ALA A 13 4.04 0.87 -11.61
C ALA A 13 5.09 -0.26 -11.69
N MET A 14 4.69 -1.50 -12.00
CA MET A 14 5.59 -2.66 -11.94
C MET A 14 6.72 -2.59 -12.97
N GLU A 15 6.47 -2.02 -14.15
CA GLU A 15 7.52 -1.83 -15.16
C GLU A 15 8.58 -0.84 -14.68
N THR A 16 8.15 0.31 -14.13
CA THR A 16 9.04 1.32 -13.54
C THR A 16 9.85 0.73 -12.39
N ILE A 17 9.21 0.05 -11.43
CA ILE A 17 9.89 -0.61 -10.30
C ILE A 17 10.93 -1.62 -10.80
N THR A 18 10.60 -2.38 -11.84
CA THR A 18 11.53 -3.35 -12.44
C THR A 18 12.75 -2.68 -13.07
N ALA A 19 12.56 -1.56 -13.77
CA ALA A 19 13.63 -0.78 -14.37
C ALA A 19 14.53 -0.16 -13.28
N ASP A 20 13.93 0.43 -12.25
CA ASP A 20 14.64 1.06 -11.13
C ASP A 20 15.51 0.05 -10.37
N LEU A 21 14.97 -1.17 -10.12
CA LEU A 21 15.74 -2.25 -9.49
C LEU A 21 16.92 -2.70 -10.34
N ARG A 22 16.75 -2.81 -11.66
CA ARG A 22 17.85 -3.17 -12.56
C ARG A 22 18.94 -2.10 -12.59
N ALA A 23 18.55 -0.83 -12.61
CA ALA A 23 19.49 0.29 -12.59
C ALA A 23 20.27 0.32 -11.28
N ALA A 24 19.57 0.37 -10.14
CA ALA A 24 20.22 0.45 -8.82
C ALA A 24 21.16 -0.73 -8.54
N LEU A 25 20.75 -1.96 -8.83
CA LEU A 25 21.60 -3.14 -8.63
C LEU A 25 22.75 -3.20 -9.65
N GLY A 26 22.53 -2.71 -10.87
CA GLY A 26 23.58 -2.60 -11.87
C GLY A 26 24.67 -1.62 -11.45
N ASP A 27 24.28 -0.46 -10.91
CA ASP A 27 25.18 0.58 -10.39
C ASP A 27 26.03 0.05 -9.22
N ASP A 28 25.48 -0.86 -8.41
CA ASP A 28 26.18 -1.57 -7.34
C ASP A 28 27.05 -2.75 -7.84
N GLY A 29 27.15 -2.97 -9.16
CA GLY A 29 28.02 -3.97 -9.77
C GLY A 29 27.42 -5.37 -9.91
N PHE A 30 26.14 -5.56 -9.60
CA PHE A 30 25.47 -6.83 -9.86
C PHE A 30 25.15 -6.95 -11.35
N SER A 31 25.73 -7.94 -12.05
CA SER A 31 25.43 -8.20 -13.46
C SER A 31 25.60 -9.67 -13.83
N PRO A 32 24.63 -10.32 -14.50
CA PRO A 32 23.36 -9.74 -14.97
C PRO A 32 22.27 -9.67 -13.87
N VAL A 33 21.52 -8.55 -13.80
CA VAL A 33 20.35 -8.41 -12.91
C VAL A 33 19.09 -8.97 -13.56
N ARG A 34 18.55 -10.06 -12.99
CA ARG A 34 17.24 -10.61 -13.36
C ARG A 34 16.22 -10.27 -12.28
N VAL A 35 15.17 -9.57 -12.65
CA VAL A 35 14.01 -9.25 -11.81
C VAL A 35 12.82 -10.06 -12.32
N GLU A 36 12.14 -10.75 -11.42
CA GLU A 36 10.96 -11.58 -11.69
C GLU A 36 9.77 -11.09 -10.87
N THR A 37 8.66 -10.81 -11.54
CA THR A 37 7.39 -10.51 -10.88
C THR A 37 6.60 -11.80 -10.69
N VAL A 38 6.27 -12.13 -9.45
CA VAL A 38 5.44 -13.29 -9.09
C VAL A 38 4.12 -12.84 -8.45
N LEU A 39 3.09 -13.66 -8.58
CA LEU A 39 1.79 -13.45 -7.95
C LEU A 39 1.53 -14.42 -6.79
N GLU A 40 2.45 -15.36 -6.56
CA GLU A 40 2.38 -16.34 -5.47
C GLU A 40 3.74 -16.40 -4.72
N PRO A 41 3.74 -16.27 -3.38
CA PRO A 41 2.59 -15.88 -2.55
C PRO A 41 2.10 -14.47 -2.89
N ALA A 42 0.80 -14.24 -2.74
CA ALA A 42 0.24 -12.90 -2.91
C ALA A 42 0.87 -11.94 -1.88
N TRP A 43 1.11 -10.70 -2.30
CA TRP A 43 1.55 -9.66 -1.39
C TRP A 43 0.53 -9.46 -0.27
N THR A 44 1.03 -9.23 0.95
CA THR A 44 0.19 -8.89 2.10
C THR A 44 0.71 -7.67 2.83
N THR A 45 -0.24 -6.89 3.36
CA THR A 45 0.03 -5.79 4.29
C THR A 45 0.79 -6.21 5.54
N ASP A 46 0.74 -7.49 5.92
CA ASP A 46 1.51 -8.05 7.04
C ASP A 46 3.03 -7.97 6.82
N TRP A 47 3.50 -7.77 5.58
CA TRP A 47 4.91 -7.57 5.26
C TRP A 47 5.37 -6.11 5.41
N MET A 48 4.46 -5.18 5.67
CA MET A 48 4.81 -3.78 5.89
C MET A 48 5.45 -3.60 7.27
N THR A 49 6.56 -2.86 7.31
CA THR A 49 7.22 -2.50 8.56
C THR A 49 6.48 -1.36 9.26
N GLU A 50 6.67 -1.25 10.58
CA GLU A 50 6.16 -0.12 11.36
C GLU A 50 6.64 1.23 10.82
N ASP A 51 7.90 1.28 10.37
CA ASP A 51 8.49 2.46 9.72
C ASP A 51 7.78 2.82 8.41
N GLY A 52 7.43 1.81 7.60
CA GLY A 52 6.64 2.00 6.38
C GLY A 52 5.26 2.56 6.68
N CYS A 53 4.56 2.01 7.67
CA CYS A 53 3.25 2.52 8.12
C CYS A 53 3.34 3.96 8.65
N ARG A 54 4.39 4.28 9.41
CA ARG A 54 4.65 5.64 9.91
C ARG A 54 4.85 6.62 8.76
N LYS A 55 5.69 6.27 7.78
CA LYS A 55 5.97 7.12 6.60
C LYS A 55 4.73 7.37 5.75
N LEU A 56 3.84 6.37 5.59
CA LEU A 56 2.55 6.59 4.93
C LEU A 56 1.72 7.64 5.67
N ASN A 57 1.59 7.50 6.99
CA ASN A 57 0.81 8.43 7.80
C ASN A 57 1.39 9.86 7.75
N GLU A 58 2.71 10.00 7.82
CA GLU A 58 3.41 11.29 7.68
C GLU A 58 3.19 11.92 6.30
N TYR A 59 3.11 11.11 5.25
CA TYR A 59 2.79 11.56 3.90
C TYR A 59 1.29 11.94 3.74
N GLY A 60 0.44 11.63 4.72
CA GLY A 60 -1.00 11.88 4.66
C GLY A 60 -1.80 10.74 4.04
N ILE A 61 -1.21 9.55 3.90
CA ILE A 61 -1.92 8.32 3.53
C ILE A 61 -2.21 7.54 4.81
N ALA A 62 -3.47 7.23 5.09
CA ALA A 62 -3.81 6.38 6.21
C ALA A 62 -3.23 4.97 5.98
N PRO A 63 -2.37 4.47 6.89
CA PRO A 63 -1.79 3.13 6.77
C PRO A 63 -2.88 2.05 6.94
N PRO A 64 -2.62 0.80 6.48
CA PRO A 64 -3.59 -0.28 6.66
C PRO A 64 -3.84 -0.54 8.15
N THR A 65 -5.12 -0.63 8.53
CA THR A 65 -5.50 -0.95 9.91
C THR A 65 -5.90 -2.41 10.03
N GLY A 66 -5.10 -3.19 10.77
CA GLY A 66 -5.33 -4.62 10.97
C GLY A 66 -4.32 -5.49 10.24
N ARG A 67 -4.63 -6.77 10.13
CA ARG A 67 -3.84 -7.77 9.40
C ARG A 67 -4.65 -8.33 8.25
N ALA A 68 -3.97 -8.95 7.30
CA ALA A 68 -4.64 -9.74 6.27
C ALA A 68 -5.64 -10.71 6.92
N ALA A 69 -6.85 -10.77 6.36
CA ALA A 69 -7.91 -11.57 6.94
C ALA A 69 -7.54 -13.06 6.89
N ALA A 70 -7.36 -13.66 8.07
CA ALA A 70 -7.29 -15.10 8.25
C ALA A 70 -8.51 -15.54 9.09
N GLY A 71 -9.57 -16.01 8.43
CA GLY A 71 -10.79 -16.49 9.11
C GLY A 71 -12.05 -15.64 8.81
N PRO A 72 -12.93 -15.41 9.79
CA PRO A 72 -14.22 -14.73 9.57
C PRO A 72 -14.08 -13.36 8.91
N VAL A 73 -15.16 -12.90 8.25
CA VAL A 73 -15.21 -11.60 7.57
C VAL A 73 -14.90 -10.46 8.56
N ALA A 74 -13.77 -9.78 8.35
CA ALA A 74 -13.35 -8.66 9.18
C ALA A 74 -14.26 -7.44 8.92
N LEU A 75 -14.70 -6.78 10.00
CA LEU A 75 -15.43 -5.51 9.93
C LEU A 75 -14.46 -4.35 10.06
N THR A 76 -14.52 -3.41 9.13
CA THR A 76 -13.76 -2.15 9.21
C THR A 76 -14.54 -1.18 10.10
N LEU A 77 -14.02 -0.87 11.29
CA LEU A 77 -14.68 0.02 12.26
C LEU A 77 -14.48 1.52 11.95
N GLY A 78 -13.59 1.85 11.01
CA GLY A 78 -13.30 3.21 10.55
C GLY A 78 -11.80 3.40 10.30
N VAL A 79 -11.45 4.23 9.32
CA VAL A 79 -10.05 4.57 9.02
C VAL A 79 -9.68 5.86 9.72
N LYS A 80 -8.59 5.86 10.49
CA LYS A 80 -8.13 7.05 11.22
C LYS A 80 -7.65 8.12 10.23
N CYS A 81 -8.22 9.32 10.33
CA CYS A 81 -7.78 10.46 9.51
C CYS A 81 -6.32 10.81 9.84
N PRO A 82 -5.41 10.85 8.86
CA PRO A 82 -3.98 11.12 9.11
C PRO A 82 -3.72 12.58 9.51
N ARG A 83 -4.70 13.47 9.35
CA ARG A 83 -4.57 14.91 9.62
C ARG A 83 -5.07 15.33 11.00
N CYS A 84 -6.29 14.91 11.37
CA CYS A 84 -6.90 15.30 12.65
C CYS A 84 -7.06 14.14 13.64
N ASN A 85 -6.64 12.92 13.28
CA ASN A 85 -6.75 11.70 14.08
C ASN A 85 -8.19 11.22 14.36
N SER A 86 -9.21 11.83 13.75
CA SER A 86 -10.60 11.40 13.90
C SER A 86 -10.86 10.03 13.26
N LEU A 87 -11.74 9.25 13.88
CA LEU A 87 -12.32 8.02 13.31
C LEU A 87 -13.66 8.27 12.61
N SER A 88 -14.18 9.50 12.66
CA SER A 88 -15.38 9.93 11.93
C SER A 88 -15.02 10.13 10.46
N THR A 89 -14.88 9.02 9.75
CA THR A 89 -14.47 8.98 8.35
C THR A 89 -15.40 8.07 7.55
N ARG A 90 -15.55 8.36 6.26
CA ARG A 90 -16.33 7.52 5.34
C ARG A 90 -15.58 7.28 4.05
N GLU A 91 -15.72 6.07 3.51
CA GLU A 91 -15.19 5.72 2.20
C GLU A 91 -16.00 6.45 1.12
N MET A 92 -15.28 7.08 0.19
CA MET A 92 -15.84 7.73 -1.00
C MET A 92 -15.85 6.77 -2.18
N THR A 93 -14.74 6.07 -2.39
CA THR A 93 -14.55 5.11 -3.47
C THR A 93 -13.54 4.05 -3.04
N HIS A 94 -13.78 2.81 -3.46
CA HIS A 94 -12.92 1.68 -3.17
C HIS A 94 -11.57 1.72 -3.90
N PHE A 95 -11.45 2.59 -4.90
CA PHE A 95 -10.22 2.84 -5.64
C PHE A 95 -9.92 4.33 -5.66
N GLY A 96 -8.80 4.72 -5.06
CA GLY A 96 -8.31 6.09 -4.95
C GLY A 96 -7.25 6.40 -6.01
N SER A 97 -6.15 7.04 -5.59
CA SER A 97 -5.05 7.39 -6.51
C SER A 97 -4.36 6.19 -7.17
N THR A 98 -4.43 5.01 -6.54
CA THR A 98 -3.94 3.73 -7.05
C THR A 98 -4.89 2.60 -6.65
N SER A 99 -4.83 1.45 -7.34
CA SER A 99 -5.75 0.32 -7.09
C SER A 99 -5.62 -0.29 -5.68
N CYS A 100 -4.43 -0.20 -5.07
CA CYS A 100 -4.18 -0.63 -3.70
C CYS A 100 -4.68 0.36 -2.62
N LYS A 101 -5.19 1.53 -3.01
CA LYS A 101 -5.72 2.54 -2.08
C LYS A 101 -7.21 2.75 -2.29
N SER A 102 -7.94 3.05 -1.22
CA SER A 102 -9.29 3.62 -1.28
C SER A 102 -9.26 5.10 -0.91
N LEU A 103 -10.22 5.88 -1.40
CA LEU A 103 -10.35 7.30 -1.07
C LEU A 103 -11.38 7.47 0.05
N TRP A 104 -11.02 8.24 1.06
CA TRP A 104 -11.86 8.54 2.22
C TRP A 104 -12.02 10.04 2.40
N VAL A 105 -13.03 10.44 3.16
CA VAL A 105 -13.19 11.82 3.65
C VAL A 105 -13.45 11.79 5.15
N CYS A 106 -12.83 12.71 5.88
CA CYS A 106 -13.10 12.91 7.29
C CYS A 106 -14.30 13.85 7.48
N ASN A 107 -15.26 13.50 8.33
CA ASN A 107 -16.41 14.34 8.60
C ASN A 107 -16.10 15.49 9.59
N ASP A 108 -14.99 15.39 10.35
CA ASP A 108 -14.64 16.39 11.36
C ASP A 108 -13.78 17.52 10.78
N CYS A 109 -12.76 17.19 9.97
CA CYS A 109 -11.91 18.19 9.31
C CYS A 109 -12.24 18.42 7.82
N LEU A 110 -13.16 17.63 7.25
CA LEU A 110 -13.62 17.73 5.85
C LEU A 110 -12.57 17.43 4.77
N GLU A 111 -11.40 16.93 5.17
CA GLU A 111 -10.30 16.67 4.26
C GLU A 111 -10.40 15.26 3.64
N PRO A 112 -10.22 15.14 2.31
CA PRO A 112 -10.07 13.85 1.65
C PRO A 112 -8.67 13.27 1.89
N PHE A 113 -8.57 11.96 1.97
CA PHE A 113 -7.28 11.27 2.11
C PHE A 113 -7.32 9.87 1.51
N ASP A 114 -6.17 9.38 1.05
CA ASP A 114 -6.02 7.99 0.62
C ASP A 114 -5.83 7.09 1.85
N HIS A 115 -6.41 5.90 1.80
CA HIS A 115 -6.19 4.80 2.73
C HIS A 115 -5.55 3.62 1.98
N PHE A 116 -4.44 3.12 2.49
CA PHE A 116 -3.81 1.92 1.94
C PHE A 116 -4.60 0.69 2.41
N LYS A 117 -5.22 -0.05 1.48
CA LYS A 117 -6.14 -1.15 1.81
C LYS A 117 -5.39 -2.35 2.39
N VAL A 118 -6.07 -3.05 3.30
CA VAL A 118 -5.60 -4.32 3.85
C VAL A 118 -5.73 -5.41 2.77
N HIS A 119 -4.65 -6.14 2.55
CA HIS A 119 -4.51 -7.30 1.66
C HIS A 119 -3.77 -8.41 2.39
#